data_AF-A0A964P0F0-F1
#
_entry.id   AF-A0A964P0F0-F1
#
_cell.length_a   1.000
_cell.length_b   1.000
_cell.length_c   1.000
_cell.angle_alpha   90.00
_cell.angle_beta   90.00
_cell.angle_gamma   90.00
#
_symmetry.space_group_name_H-M   'P 1'
#
loop_
_entity.id
_entity.type
_entity.pdbx_description
1 polymer ?
#
loop_
_entity_poly.entity_id
_entity_poly.type
_entity_poly.pdbx_seq_one_letter_code
_entity_poly.pdbx_strand_id
1 'polypeptide(L)'
;MALTTKDTKAFPTRAILLGFARDACHLSLRRAQGLLGQVFDAVAKTRREIRRFARAHPDFAKAATVLTSVFDQQVALLQGTK
;
A
#
# COMPACT_ATOMS: atom_id res chain seq x y z
N MET A 1 -3.33 -13.13 14.02
CA MET A 1 -3.22 -11.76 14.57
C MET A 1 -2.95 -10.82 13.40
N ALA A 2 -4.01 -10.28 12.82
CA ALA A 2 -3.97 -9.45 11.62
C ALA A 2 -3.98 -7.99 12.04
N LEU A 3 -2.90 -7.24 11.80
CA LEU A 3 -2.82 -5.77 11.65
C LEU A 3 -3.71 -4.86 12.55
N THR A 4 -4.17 -5.34 13.71
CA THR A 4 -4.72 -4.52 14.78
C THR A 4 -3.56 -3.99 15.59
N THR A 5 -2.68 -3.23 14.96
CA THR A 5 -1.68 -2.45 15.69
C THR A 5 -2.46 -1.39 16.48
N LYS A 6 -2.73 -1.67 17.76
CA LYS A 6 -3.27 -0.74 18.76
C LYS A 6 -4.69 -0.23 18.50
N ASP A 7 -5.70 -1.09 18.39
CA ASP A 7 -7.14 -0.72 18.37
C ASP A 7 -7.58 0.38 17.37
N THR A 8 -6.73 0.72 16.40
CA THR A 8 -7.03 1.74 15.41
C THR A 8 -7.57 1.07 14.16
N LYS A 9 -8.78 1.47 13.74
CA LYS A 9 -9.32 1.15 12.39
C LYS A 9 -8.66 1.99 11.29
N ALA A 10 -7.72 2.86 11.66
CA ALA A 10 -6.99 3.72 10.74
C ALA A 10 -5.97 2.90 9.96
N PHE A 11 -5.77 3.27 8.70
CA PHE A 11 -4.73 2.67 7.88
C PHE A 11 -3.34 2.95 8.50
N PRO A 12 -2.45 1.96 8.63
CA PRO A 12 -1.19 2.13 9.35
C PRO A 12 -0.27 3.08 8.59
N THR A 13 0.41 3.97 9.31
CA THR A 13 1.45 4.83 8.74
C THR A 13 2.75 4.04 8.54
N ARG A 14 3.67 4.57 7.74
CA ARG A 14 5.02 3.98 7.56
C ARG A 14 5.75 3.79 8.89
N ALA A 15 5.61 4.71 9.84
CA ALA A 15 6.22 4.57 11.16
C ALA A 15 5.65 3.36 11.92
N ILE A 16 4.33 3.15 11.87
CA ILE A 16 3.66 2.00 12.50
C ILE A 16 4.14 0.68 11.87
N LEU A 17 4.22 0.62 10.54
CA LEU A 17 4.69 -0.58 9.83
C LEU A 17 6.15 -0.90 10.15
N LEU A 18 7.02 0.10 10.19
CA LEU A 18 8.44 -0.09 10.54
C LEU A 18 8.61 -0.50 12.01
N GLY A 19 7.83 0.09 12.92
CA GLY A 19 7.80 -0.31 14.34
C GLY A 19 7.35 -1.76 14.49
N PHE A 20 6.26 -2.15 13.84
CA PHE A 20 5.79 -3.54 13.84
C PHE A 20 6.84 -4.51 13.29
N ALA A 21 7.47 -4.18 12.15
CA ALA A 21 8.50 -5.02 11.56
C ALA A 21 9.72 -5.24 12.48
N ARG A 22 10.08 -4.21 13.26
CA ARG A 22 11.14 -4.31 14.26
C ARG A 22 10.69 -5.13 15.48
N ASP A 23 9.54 -4.79 16.05
CA ASP A 23 9.14 -5.26 17.38
C ASP A 23 8.54 -6.66 17.34
N ALA A 24 7.72 -6.97 16.32
CA ALA A 24 7.02 -8.24 16.18
C ALA A 24 7.73 -9.23 15.24
N CYS A 25 8.49 -8.73 14.26
CA CYS A 25 9.17 -9.57 13.27
C CYS A 25 10.70 -9.58 13.41
N HIS A 26 11.26 -8.82 14.36
CA HIS A 26 12.70 -8.71 14.62
C HIS A 26 13.54 -8.37 13.37
N LEU A 27 12.95 -7.63 12.43
CA LEU A 27 13.63 -7.23 11.20
C LEU A 27 14.51 -6.01 11.45
N SER A 28 15.67 -5.99 10.78
CA SER A 28 16.48 -4.76 10.71
C SER A 28 15.73 -3.66 9.95
N LEU A 29 15.99 -2.40 10.31
CA LEU A 29 15.37 -1.25 9.66
C LEU A 29 15.57 -1.27 8.13
N ARG A 30 16.79 -1.63 7.68
CA ARG A 30 17.12 -1.75 6.26
C ARG A 30 16.25 -2.80 5.57
N ARG A 31 16.03 -3.96 6.20
CA ARG A 31 15.21 -5.03 5.63
C ARG A 31 13.73 -4.62 5.58
N ALA A 32 13.22 -4.02 6.65
CA ALA A 32 11.85 -3.53 6.72
C ALA A 32 11.57 -2.43 5.67
N GLN A 33 12.49 -1.49 5.48
CA GLN A 33 12.40 -0.48 4.43
C GLN A 33 12.43 -1.09 3.03
N GLY A 34 13.29 -2.09 2.80
CA GLY A 34 13.35 -2.81 1.53
C GLY A 34 12.04 -3.52 1.20
N LEU A 35 11.43 -4.20 2.18
CA LEU A 35 10.12 -4.84 2.02
C LEU A 35 9.02 -3.82 1.73
N LEU A 36 9.01 -2.68 2.43
CA LEU A 36 8.05 -1.62 2.17
C LEU A 36 8.23 -1.01 0.77
N GLY A 37 9.47 -0.89 0.30
CA GLY A 37 9.78 -0.50 -1.08
C GLY A 37 9.18 -1.47 -2.11
N GLN A 38 9.36 -2.78 -1.91
CA GLN A 38 8.76 -3.80 -2.78
C GLN A 38 7.23 -3.72 -2.84
N VAL A 39 6.58 -3.40 -1.72
CA VAL A 39 5.13 -3.17 -1.68
C VAL A 39 4.75 -1.98 -2.55
N PHE A 40 5.47 -0.85 -2.46
CA PHE A 40 5.21 0.31 -3.30
C PHE A 40 5.41 0.02 -4.79
N ASP A 41 6.45 -0.72 -5.15
CA ASP A 41 6.72 -1.13 -6.53
C ASP A 41 5.60 -2.04 -7.06
N ALA A 42 5.12 -2.98 -6.24
CA ALA A 42 4.00 -3.85 -6.56
C ALA A 42 2.72 -3.04 -6.78
N VAL A 43 2.40 -2.09 -5.89
CA VAL A 43 1.23 -1.22 -6.06
C VAL A 43 1.33 -0.40 -7.35
N ALA A 44 2.50 0.16 -7.66
CA ALA A 44 2.74 0.89 -8.90
C ALA A 44 2.53 -0.01 -10.15
N LYS A 45 2.98 -1.27 -10.09
CA LYS A 45 2.76 -2.25 -11.15
C LYS A 45 1.26 -2.57 -11.30
N THR A 46 0.56 -2.87 -10.21
CA THR A 46 -0.87 -3.18 -10.21
C THR A 46 -1.69 -2.02 -10.80
N ARG A 47 -1.36 -0.77 -10.48
CA ARG A 47 -2.02 0.41 -11.08
C ARG A 47 -1.88 0.44 -12.60
N ARG A 48 -0.71 0.10 -13.14
CA ARG A 48 -0.49 0.02 -14.59
C ARG A 48 -1.32 -1.09 -15.22
N GLU A 49 -1.41 -2.24 -14.57
CA GLU A 49 -2.20 -3.38 -15.04
C GLU A 49 -3.70 -3.09 -15.03
N ILE A 50 -4.21 -2.47 -13.96
CA ILE A 50 -5.61 -2.01 -13.86
C ILE A 50 -5.94 -1.04 -15.01
N ARG A 51 -5.06 -0.06 -15.27
CA ARG A 51 -5.26 0.89 -16.38
C ARG A 51 -5.23 0.19 -17.74
N ARG A 52 -4.32 -0.78 -17.93
CA ARG A 52 -4.24 -1.55 -19.16
C ARG A 52 -5.51 -2.37 -19.38
N PHE A 53 -6.01 -3.03 -18.34
CA PHE A 53 -7.23 -3.82 -18.39
C PHE A 53 -8.46 -2.94 -18.68
N ALA A 54 -8.58 -1.79 -18.02
CA ALA A 54 -9.67 -0.84 -18.26
C ALA A 54 -9.72 -0.29 -19.70
N ARG A 55 -8.57 -0.19 -20.38
CA ARG A 55 -8.52 0.20 -21.81
C ARG A 55 -9.07 -0.89 -22.73
N ALA A 56 -8.89 -2.16 -22.35
CA ALA A 56 -9.40 -3.30 -23.11
C ALA A 56 -10.87 -3.62 -22.76
N HIS A 57 -11.33 -3.21 -21.57
CA HIS A 57 -12.65 -3.54 -21.02
C HIS A 57 -13.35 -2.26 -20.55
N PRO A 58 -14.11 -1.57 -21.42
CA PRO A 58 -14.75 -0.28 -21.11
C PRO A 58 -15.75 -0.36 -19.94
N ASP A 59 -16.42 -1.49 -19.77
CA ASP A 59 -17.31 -1.80 -18.65
C ASP A 59 -16.59 -1.77 -17.30
N PHE A 60 -15.28 -2.05 -17.28
CA PHE A 60 -14.45 -2.00 -16.08
C PHE A 60 -13.91 -0.60 -15.75
N ALA A 61 -14.05 0.40 -16.63
CA ALA A 61 -13.41 1.71 -16.48
C ALA A 61 -13.79 2.45 -15.18
N LYS A 62 -15.05 2.36 -14.76
CA LYS A 62 -15.53 2.96 -13.51
C LYS A 62 -14.89 2.30 -12.28
N ALA A 63 -14.84 0.96 -12.24
CA ALA A 63 -14.21 0.21 -11.17
C ALA A 63 -12.70 0.48 -11.10
N ALA A 64 -12.03 0.52 -12.27
CA ALA A 64 -10.61 0.85 -12.37
C ALA A 64 -10.28 2.23 -11.77
N THR A 65 -11.14 3.22 -12.00
CA THR A 65 -10.96 4.59 -11.47
C THR A 65 -11.03 4.59 -9.94
N VAL A 66 -12.03 3.91 -9.36
CA VAL A 66 -12.17 3.78 -7.90
C VAL A 66 -10.96 3.04 -7.31
N LEU A 67 -10.57 1.90 -7.88
CA LEU A 67 -9.44 1.11 -7.39
C LEU A 67 -8.13 1.89 -7.41
N THR A 68 -7.82 2.55 -8.54
CA THR A 68 -6.59 3.34 -8.66
C THR A 68 -6.56 4.52 -7.69
N SER A 69 -7.70 5.18 -7.45
CA SER A 69 -7.84 6.26 -6.46
C SER A 69 -7.56 5.77 -5.03
N VAL A 70 -8.10 4.60 -4.65
CA VAL A 70 -7.82 3.99 -3.34
C VAL A 70 -6.33 3.72 -3.17
N PHE A 71 -5.68 3.11 -4.17
CA PHE A 71 -4.24 2.87 -4.11
C PHE A 71 -3.43 4.17 -3.98
N ASP A 72 -3.82 5.23 -4.68
CA ASP A 72 -3.14 6.53 -4.61
C ASP A 72 -3.25 7.18 -3.24
N GLN A 73 -4.45 7.17 -2.65
CA GLN A 73 -4.67 7.70 -1.30
C GLN A 73 -3.86 6.94 -0.25
N GLN A 74 -3.84 5.60 -0.32
CA GLN A 74 -3.12 4.80 0.68
C GLN A 74 -1.59 4.89 0.52
N VAL A 75 -1.07 4.99 -0.71
CA VAL A 75 0.36 5.21 -0.93
C VAL A 75 0.79 6.58 -0.40
N ALA A 76 0.01 7.64 -0.64
CA ALA A 76 0.30 8.98 -0.12
C ALA A 76 0.35 9.01 1.43
N LEU A 77 -0.63 8.36 2.07
CA LEU A 77 -0.66 8.20 3.54
C LEU A 77 0.57 7.46 4.07
N LEU A 78 1.05 6.44 3.35
CA LEU A 78 2.26 5.70 3.73
C LEU A 78 3.55 6.47 3.47
N GLN A 79 3.58 7.31 2.44
CA GLN A 79 4.77 8.11 2.11
C GLN A 79 4.89 9.37 2.99
N GLY A 80 3.84 9.75 3.71
CA GLY A 80 3.83 10.93 4.56
C GLY A 80 3.66 12.23 3.77
N THR A 81 3.29 12.14 2.49
CA THR A 81 2.94 13.27 1.64
C THR A 81 1.48 13.64 1.89
N LYS A 82 1.26 14.51 2.88
CA LYS A 82 0.06 15.35 3.00
C LYS A 82 0.47 16.79 2.95
#